data_AF-A0A8C6BUN0-F1
#
_entry.id   AF-A0A8C6BUN0-F1
#
_cell.length_a   1.000
_cell.length_b   1.000
_cell.length_c   1.000
_cell.angle_alpha   90.00
_cell.angle_beta   90.00
_cell.angle_gamma   90.00
#
_symmetry.space_group_name_H-M   'P 1'
#
loop_
_entity.id
_entity.type
_entity.pdbx_description
1 polymer ?
#
loop_
_entity_poly.entity_id
_entity_poly.type
_entity_poly.pdbx_seq_one_letter_code
_entity_poly.pdbx_strand_id
1 'polypeptide(L)'
;MALYRTEEHGQPHSPGYHLFFKNVAEENGIPTKRARNDEYENLFNMVVEVPPWTNAKMETATEESLNPIKQDVKDGKLPYVANIFPHKGYIWNDGIRSKVLSHGDVVHVKNPGILALIDQDETDWKLIAINVNDPEASKFHDIDDVKKYKPGYLEAMLNWFRFYKIPEGKLENQFFAFNGEFKNKAFALKVIKSTYEYCKAWLTEKCDGGAINWTNVQVCDSPFHCSQEEARSLVESVPFSLNKGSNEEDQVWHFLGK
;
A
#
# COMPACT_ATOMS: atom_id res chain seq x y z
N MET A 1 -3.82 -12.37 17.65
CA MET A 1 -3.62 -11.57 16.43
C MET A 1 -2.36 -10.76 16.66
N ALA A 2 -1.45 -10.70 15.68
CA ALA A 2 -0.36 -9.74 15.75
C ALA A 2 -0.98 -8.34 15.78
N LEU A 3 -0.83 -7.65 16.90
CA LEU A 3 -1.25 -6.26 17.02
C LEU A 3 -0.04 -5.46 16.56
N TYR A 4 -0.10 -4.90 15.35
CA TYR A 4 0.94 -4.01 14.86
C TYR A 4 0.71 -2.62 15.46
N ARG A 5 1.79 -1.95 15.84
CA ARG A 5 1.81 -0.51 16.14
C ARG A 5 2.84 0.15 15.25
N THR A 6 2.69 1.45 15.09
CA THR A 6 3.67 2.26 14.39
C THR A 6 4.53 3.05 15.37
N GLU A 7 5.77 3.31 14.98
CA GLU A 7 6.65 4.28 15.61
C GLU A 7 6.98 5.35 14.57
N GLU A 8 6.61 6.59 14.88
CA GLU A 8 6.89 7.76 14.06
C GLU A 8 8.25 8.34 14.41
N HIS A 9 9.05 8.62 13.38
CA HIS A 9 10.32 9.33 13.51
C HIS A 9 10.39 10.50 12.53
N GLY A 10 10.93 11.63 12.97
CA GLY A 10 10.90 12.88 12.20
C GLY A 10 9.55 13.61 12.27
N GLN A 11 9.41 14.67 11.46
CA GLN A 11 8.20 15.50 11.44
C GLN A 11 7.34 15.15 10.22
N PRO A 12 6.01 14.92 10.36
CA PRO A 12 5.14 14.69 9.21
C PRO A 12 5.28 15.78 8.14
N HIS A 13 5.16 15.40 6.87
CA HIS A 13 5.40 16.28 5.72
C HIS A 13 6.84 16.83 5.65
N SER A 14 7.83 16.05 6.09
CA SER A 14 9.25 16.36 5.91
C SER A 14 9.97 15.19 5.21
N PRO A 15 11.10 15.45 4.53
CA PRO A 15 11.94 14.39 3.97
C PRO A 15 12.50 13.40 5.01
N GLY A 16 12.54 13.77 6.29
CA GLY A 16 13.03 12.92 7.37
C GLY A 16 11.95 12.11 8.07
N TYR A 17 10.70 12.17 7.60
CA TYR A 17 9.60 11.44 8.23
C TYR A 17 9.63 9.96 7.84
N HIS A 18 9.64 9.09 8.85
CA HIS A 18 9.61 7.65 8.70
C HIS A 18 8.59 7.06 9.68
N LEU A 19 7.85 6.05 9.22
CA LEU A 19 6.88 5.32 10.01
C LEU A 19 7.29 3.84 10.05
N PHE A 20 7.86 3.41 11.18
CA PHE A 20 8.32 2.04 11.39
C PHE A 20 7.23 1.17 12.02
N PHE A 21 7.29 -0.14 11.77
CA PHE A 21 6.35 -1.11 12.36
C PHE A 21 6.95 -1.81 13.59
N LYS A 22 6.12 -1.95 14.63
CA LYS A 22 6.41 -2.72 15.85
C LYS A 22 5.38 -3.82 16.03
N ASN A 23 5.85 -5.03 16.33
CA ASN A 23 4.98 -6.15 16.68
C ASN A 23 4.75 -6.21 18.20
N VAL A 24 3.50 -6.04 18.63
CA VAL A 24 3.11 -6.00 20.05
C VAL A 24 2.73 -7.38 20.59
N ALA A 25 2.64 -8.41 19.74
CA ALA A 25 2.36 -9.78 20.19
C ALA A 25 3.56 -10.43 20.91
N GLU A 26 4.78 -10.08 20.53
CA GLU A 26 6.01 -10.54 21.20
C GLU A 26 6.22 -9.86 22.55
N GLU A 27 5.86 -8.57 22.68
CA GLU A 27 5.92 -7.83 23.95
C GLU A 27 5.03 -8.46 25.03
N ASN A 28 3.91 -9.06 24.63
CA ASN A 28 2.92 -9.65 25.54
C ASN A 28 2.95 -11.18 25.58
N GLY A 29 3.91 -11.84 24.91
CA GLY A 29 4.04 -13.30 24.92
C GLY A 29 2.84 -14.07 24.34
N ILE A 30 2.08 -13.47 23.42
CA ILE A 30 0.85 -14.07 22.87
C ILE A 30 1.19 -14.97 21.67
N PRO A 31 0.85 -16.28 21.69
CA PRO A 31 1.10 -17.18 20.56
C PRO A 31 0.38 -16.73 19.28
N THR A 32 1.12 -16.68 18.17
CA THR A 32 0.64 -16.19 16.86
C THR A 32 -0.09 -17.26 16.02
N LYS A 33 -0.05 -18.54 16.40
CA LYS A 33 -0.69 -19.63 15.64
C LYS A 33 -2.12 -19.87 16.13
N ARG A 34 -3.11 -19.47 15.33
CA ARG A 34 -4.52 -19.93 15.43
C ARG A 34 -4.82 -20.96 14.34
N ALA A 35 -5.76 -21.85 14.62
CA ALA A 35 -6.28 -22.83 13.67
C ALA A 35 -6.86 -22.13 12.42
N ARG A 36 -6.47 -22.63 11.24
CA ARG A 36 -6.99 -22.17 9.94
C ARG A 36 -8.36 -22.80 9.71
N ASN A 37 -9.40 -21.98 9.57
CA ASN A 37 -10.67 -22.38 8.96
C ASN A 37 -10.66 -21.92 7.49
N ASP A 38 -11.33 -22.64 6.59
CA ASP A 38 -11.34 -22.35 5.13
C ASP A 38 -11.84 -20.93 4.78
N GLU A 39 -12.68 -20.31 5.62
CA GLU A 39 -13.06 -18.89 5.46
C GLU A 39 -11.89 -17.91 5.62
N TYR A 40 -10.83 -18.30 6.34
CA TYR A 40 -9.61 -17.52 6.54
C TYR A 40 -8.55 -17.76 5.46
N GLU A 41 -8.75 -18.71 4.53
CA GLU A 41 -7.75 -18.99 3.48
C GLU A 41 -7.57 -17.84 2.46
N ASN A 42 -8.47 -16.86 2.43
CA ASN A 42 -8.42 -15.74 1.49
C ASN A 42 -8.43 -14.36 2.16
N LEU A 43 -7.94 -14.29 3.41
CA LEU A 43 -7.73 -13.03 4.11
C LEU A 43 -6.27 -12.60 4.01
N PHE A 44 -6.06 -11.34 3.66
CA PHE A 44 -4.73 -10.75 3.51
C PHE A 44 -4.54 -9.64 4.53
N ASN A 45 -3.31 -9.48 5.01
CA ASN A 45 -2.91 -8.25 5.69
C ASN A 45 -2.67 -7.18 4.63
N MET A 46 -3.30 -6.03 4.78
CA MET A 46 -3.04 -4.83 4.00
C MET A 46 -2.42 -3.79 4.92
N VAL A 47 -1.26 -3.28 4.51
CA VAL A 47 -0.64 -2.10 5.12
C VAL A 47 -1.24 -0.86 4.47
N VAL A 48 -1.76 0.05 5.28
CA VAL A 48 -2.36 1.30 4.80
C VAL A 48 -1.25 2.34 4.66
N GLU A 49 -0.76 2.54 3.43
CA GLU A 49 0.26 3.55 3.16
C GLU A 49 -0.32 4.95 3.05
N VAL A 50 -1.42 5.13 2.30
CA VAL A 50 -2.03 6.44 2.04
C VAL A 50 -3.53 6.41 2.36
N PRO A 51 -4.01 7.10 3.41
CA PRO A 51 -5.43 7.23 3.74
C PRO A 51 -6.26 7.84 2.61
N PRO A 52 -7.58 7.58 2.57
CA PRO A 52 -8.45 8.14 1.54
C PRO A 52 -8.51 9.66 1.66
N TRP A 53 -8.66 10.33 0.52
CA TRP A 53 -8.77 11.78 0.37
C TRP A 53 -7.53 12.58 0.82
N THR A 54 -6.41 11.89 1.01
CA THR A 54 -5.10 12.52 1.21
C THR A 54 -4.31 12.56 -0.09
N ASN A 55 -3.26 13.38 -0.14
CA ASN A 55 -2.50 13.65 -1.37
C ASN A 55 -1.03 13.22 -1.25
N ALA A 56 -0.48 13.14 -0.03
CA ALA A 56 0.92 12.79 0.16
C ALA A 56 1.17 11.38 -0.39
N LYS A 57 2.11 11.26 -1.35
CA LYS A 57 2.52 9.96 -1.87
C LYS A 57 3.46 9.31 -0.87
N MET A 58 2.88 8.55 0.05
CA MET A 58 3.61 7.72 1.01
C MET A 58 3.75 6.31 0.45
N GLU A 59 4.91 5.69 0.65
CA GLU A 59 5.19 4.32 0.21
C GLU A 59 6.15 3.62 1.17
N THR A 60 6.08 2.29 1.21
CA THR A 60 7.06 1.45 1.88
C THR A 60 8.43 1.61 1.20
N ALA A 61 9.43 2.05 1.97
CA ALA A 61 10.79 2.25 1.49
C ALA A 61 11.50 0.91 1.25
N THR A 62 11.38 0.38 0.04
CA THR A 62 11.92 -0.95 -0.32
C THR A 62 13.43 -1.04 -0.20
N GLU A 63 14.15 0.08 -0.33
CA GLU A 63 15.63 0.13 -0.29
C GLU A 63 16.20 0.48 1.08
N GLU A 64 15.36 0.87 2.05
CA GLU A 64 15.79 1.23 3.40
C GLU A 64 15.60 0.08 4.39
N SER A 65 16.49 0.03 5.39
CA SER A 65 16.41 -0.97 6.46
C SER A 65 15.08 -0.90 7.19
N LEU A 66 14.47 -2.07 7.42
CA LEU A 66 13.17 -2.25 8.08
C LEU A 66 11.97 -1.68 7.31
N ASN A 67 12.19 -1.21 6.08
CA ASN A 67 11.18 -0.75 5.14
C ASN A 67 10.11 0.17 5.77
N PRO A 68 10.48 1.32 6.36
CA PRO A 68 9.50 2.28 6.89
C PRO A 68 8.59 2.82 5.79
N ILE A 69 7.40 3.29 6.15
CA ILE A 69 6.61 4.13 5.25
C ILE A 69 7.17 5.55 5.30
N LYS A 70 7.48 6.13 4.14
CA LYS A 70 7.96 7.51 4.00
C LYS A 70 7.48 8.15 2.70
N GLN A 71 7.79 9.42 2.50
CA GLN A 71 7.55 10.15 1.26
C GLN A 71 8.88 10.37 0.54
N ASP A 72 9.07 9.73 -0.61
CA ASP A 72 10.31 9.89 -1.37
C ASP A 72 10.41 11.27 -2.01
N VAL A 73 11.55 11.94 -1.81
CA VAL A 73 11.82 13.24 -2.44
C VAL A 73 12.07 13.05 -3.94
N LYS A 74 11.25 13.70 -4.77
CA LYS A 74 11.42 13.74 -6.23
C LYS A 74 11.69 15.18 -6.66
N ASP A 75 12.75 15.39 -7.45
CA ASP A 75 13.16 16.71 -7.94
C ASP A 75 13.29 17.77 -6.82
N GLY A 76 13.78 17.34 -5.65
CA GLY A 76 13.96 18.21 -4.47
C GLY A 76 12.66 18.56 -3.72
N LYS A 77 11.52 17.96 -4.09
CA LYS A 77 10.21 18.19 -3.46
C LYS A 77 9.57 16.90 -2.98
N LEU A 78 8.70 17.04 -1.98
CA LEU A 78 7.84 15.97 -1.52
C LEU A 78 6.65 15.80 -2.48
N PRO A 79 6.44 14.63 -3.10
CA PRO A 79 5.42 14.43 -4.13
C PRO A 79 4.00 14.35 -3.55
N TYR A 80 3.09 15.17 -4.08
CA TYR A 80 1.66 15.10 -3.79
C TYR A 80 0.89 14.74 -5.05
N VAL A 81 -0.02 13.77 -4.97
CA VAL A 81 -0.95 13.48 -6.07
C VAL A 81 -1.94 14.62 -6.19
N ALA A 82 -2.17 15.08 -7.42
CA ALA A 82 -3.07 16.17 -7.73
C ALA A 82 -4.55 15.81 -7.46
N ASN A 83 -5.37 16.81 -7.12
CA ASN A 83 -6.82 16.65 -7.12
C ASN A 83 -7.34 16.80 -8.55
N ILE A 84 -7.90 15.75 -9.13
CA ILE A 84 -8.50 15.77 -10.47
C ILE A 84 -10.00 15.78 -10.30
N PHE A 85 -10.65 16.90 -10.64
CA PHE A 85 -12.09 17.04 -10.43
C PHE A 85 -12.86 15.87 -11.07
N PRO A 86 -13.77 15.18 -10.32
CA PRO A 86 -14.32 15.54 -9.00
C PRO A 86 -13.63 14.86 -7.79
N HIS A 87 -12.45 14.27 -7.98
CA HIS A 87 -11.74 13.43 -7.03
C HIS A 87 -10.68 14.18 -6.20
N LYS A 88 -10.79 14.11 -4.86
CA LYS A 88 -9.78 14.60 -3.93
C LYS A 88 -8.72 13.52 -3.69
N GLY A 89 -7.47 13.80 -4.04
CA GLY A 89 -6.32 12.94 -3.78
C GLY A 89 -6.54 11.48 -4.17
N TYR A 90 -6.08 10.57 -3.31
CA TYR A 90 -6.38 9.14 -3.44
C TYR A 90 -7.82 8.86 -3.03
N ILE A 91 -8.63 8.35 -3.95
CA ILE A 91 -10.06 8.13 -3.71
C ILE A 91 -10.41 6.77 -3.10
N TRP A 92 -9.38 5.99 -2.74
CA TRP A 92 -9.52 4.65 -2.17
C TRP A 92 -8.99 4.63 -0.74
N ASN A 93 -9.87 4.24 0.17
CA ASN A 93 -9.58 3.38 1.31
C ASN A 93 -10.94 3.14 1.98
N ASP A 94 -11.37 1.88 1.86
CA ASP A 94 -12.53 1.21 2.45
C ASP A 94 -13.78 2.03 2.81
N GLY A 95 -14.89 1.70 2.13
CA GLY A 95 -16.21 1.84 2.72
C GLY A 95 -16.82 3.24 2.78
N ILE A 96 -17.96 3.40 2.10
CA ILE A 96 -18.91 4.45 2.44
C ILE A 96 -19.36 4.19 3.90
N ARG A 97 -18.91 5.03 4.85
CA ARG A 97 -19.32 5.16 6.27
C ARG A 97 -18.55 4.39 7.37
N SER A 98 -17.42 3.73 7.12
CA SER A 98 -16.61 3.10 8.18
C SER A 98 -15.37 3.94 8.56
N LYS A 99 -14.73 3.60 9.68
CA LYS A 99 -13.60 4.32 10.30
C LYS A 99 -12.52 4.62 9.26
N VAL A 100 -12.14 5.89 9.10
CA VAL A 100 -11.01 6.28 8.24
C VAL A 100 -9.74 5.64 8.80
N LEU A 101 -9.10 4.80 7.97
CA LEU A 101 -7.83 4.15 8.30
C LEU A 101 -6.69 5.18 8.22
N SER A 102 -5.71 5.05 9.10
CA SER A 102 -4.55 5.94 9.20
C SER A 102 -3.30 5.33 8.55
N HIS A 103 -2.29 6.16 8.30
CA HIS A 103 -0.98 5.70 7.82
C HIS A 103 -0.42 4.63 8.77
N GLY A 104 0.03 3.51 8.19
CA GLY A 104 0.58 2.35 8.91
C GLY A 104 -0.44 1.52 9.68
N ASP A 105 -1.76 1.75 9.51
CA ASP A 105 -2.74 0.77 9.96
C ASP A 105 -2.52 -0.56 9.21
N VAL A 106 -2.55 -1.67 9.94
CA VAL A 106 -2.54 -3.02 9.34
C VAL A 106 -3.92 -3.63 9.51
N VAL A 107 -4.62 -3.85 8.40
CA VAL A 107 -5.99 -4.35 8.39
C VAL A 107 -6.10 -5.67 7.64
N HIS A 108 -7.12 -6.46 7.99
CA HIS A 108 -7.42 -7.67 7.25
C HIS A 108 -8.41 -7.37 6.13
N VAL A 109 -8.12 -7.82 4.92
CA VAL A 109 -8.94 -7.57 3.74
C VAL A 109 -9.30 -8.84 2.99
N LYS A 110 -10.43 -8.78 2.28
CA LYS A 110 -10.79 -9.73 1.22
C LYS A 110 -10.44 -9.12 -0.13
N ASN A 111 -9.98 -9.96 -1.07
CA ASN A 111 -9.69 -9.55 -2.44
C ASN A 111 -10.79 -10.01 -3.42
N PRO A 112 -11.68 -9.12 -3.89
CA PRO A 112 -12.63 -9.44 -4.96
C PRO A 112 -12.03 -9.45 -6.38
N GLY A 113 -10.88 -8.82 -6.62
CA GLY A 113 -10.30 -8.77 -7.96
C GLY A 113 -9.02 -7.95 -8.09
N ILE A 114 -8.63 -7.69 -9.34
CA ILE A 114 -7.36 -7.04 -9.68
C ILE A 114 -7.46 -6.31 -11.03
N LEU A 115 -6.71 -5.21 -11.18
CA LEU A 115 -6.51 -4.47 -12.43
C LEU A 115 -5.03 -4.51 -12.82
N ALA A 116 -4.76 -4.60 -14.13
CA ALA A 116 -3.41 -4.60 -14.69
C ALA A 116 -3.12 -3.26 -15.38
N LEU A 117 -2.49 -2.34 -14.66
CA LEU A 117 -1.97 -1.11 -15.25
C LEU A 117 -0.62 -1.42 -15.92
N ILE A 118 -0.36 -0.87 -17.10
CA ILE A 118 0.98 -0.86 -17.68
C ILE A 118 1.53 0.55 -17.48
N ASP A 119 2.51 0.67 -16.60
CA ASP A 119 3.16 1.93 -16.28
C ASP A 119 4.58 1.92 -16.83
N GLN A 120 4.86 2.75 -17.84
CA GLN A 120 6.19 2.87 -18.45
C GLN A 120 6.80 1.50 -18.84
N ASP A 121 6.02 0.67 -19.55
CA ASP A 121 6.38 -0.69 -19.98
C ASP A 121 6.52 -1.74 -18.86
N GLU A 122 6.25 -1.36 -17.61
CA GLU A 122 6.20 -2.27 -16.47
C GLU A 122 4.77 -2.66 -16.10
N THR A 123 4.59 -3.88 -15.59
CA THR A 123 3.28 -4.33 -15.12
C THR A 123 3.07 -3.88 -13.67
N ASP A 124 2.08 -3.03 -13.45
CA ASP A 124 1.70 -2.50 -12.15
C ASP A 124 0.30 -3.04 -11.75
N TRP A 125 0.30 -4.06 -10.90
CA TRP A 125 -0.92 -4.72 -10.44
C TRP A 125 -1.64 -3.92 -9.36
N LYS A 126 -2.90 -3.57 -9.59
CA LYS A 126 -3.77 -2.90 -8.61
C LYS A 126 -4.79 -3.88 -8.05
N LEU A 127 -4.56 -4.37 -6.84
CA LEU A 127 -5.50 -5.26 -6.14
C LEU A 127 -6.72 -4.47 -5.68
N ILE A 128 -7.91 -5.06 -5.86
CA ILE A 128 -9.16 -4.55 -5.28
C ILE A 128 -9.38 -5.27 -3.96
N ALA A 129 -9.61 -4.52 -2.89
CA ALA A 129 -9.71 -5.06 -1.54
C ALA A 129 -10.83 -4.37 -0.75
N ILE A 130 -11.38 -5.10 0.22
CA ILE A 130 -12.36 -4.58 1.20
C ILE A 130 -11.98 -5.08 2.59
N ASN A 131 -12.05 -4.21 3.60
CA ASN A 131 -11.78 -4.60 4.98
C ASN A 131 -12.82 -5.61 5.44
N VAL A 132 -12.38 -6.65 6.15
CA VAL A 132 -13.30 -7.65 6.72
C VAL A 132 -14.25 -7.07 7.75
N ASN A 133 -13.86 -5.95 8.37
CA ASN A 133 -14.67 -5.24 9.36
C ASN A 133 -15.63 -4.21 8.73
N ASP A 134 -15.59 -4.02 7.41
CA ASP A 134 -16.57 -3.16 6.75
C ASP A 134 -17.98 -3.76 6.91
N PRO A 135 -19.00 -2.97 7.29
CA PRO A 135 -20.37 -3.48 7.45
C PRO A 135 -20.94 -4.13 6.18
N GLU A 136 -20.44 -3.76 5.02
CA GLU A 136 -20.84 -4.31 3.72
C GLU A 136 -19.88 -5.41 3.23
N ALA A 137 -18.84 -5.76 3.98
CA ALA A 137 -17.83 -6.74 3.57
C ALA A 137 -18.48 -8.02 3.04
N SER A 138 -19.51 -8.55 3.72
CA SER A 138 -20.24 -9.76 3.35
C SER A 138 -20.97 -9.69 1.99
N LYS A 139 -21.04 -8.53 1.34
CA LYS A 139 -21.61 -8.38 -0.01
C LYS A 139 -20.59 -8.60 -1.13
N PHE A 140 -19.29 -8.53 -0.83
CA PHE A 140 -18.22 -8.53 -1.83
C PHE A 140 -17.39 -9.81 -1.76
N HIS A 141 -17.55 -10.68 -2.74
CA HIS A 141 -16.82 -11.95 -2.86
C HIS A 141 -16.05 -12.06 -4.17
N ASP A 142 -16.53 -11.40 -5.23
CA ASP A 142 -15.85 -11.30 -6.52
C ASP A 142 -16.03 -9.89 -7.13
N ILE A 143 -15.35 -9.63 -8.25
CA ILE A 143 -15.31 -8.32 -8.91
C ILE A 143 -16.68 -7.87 -9.42
N ASP A 144 -17.55 -8.82 -9.79
CA ASP A 144 -18.91 -8.51 -10.25
C ASP A 144 -19.81 -8.02 -9.12
N ASP A 145 -19.53 -8.39 -7.87
CA ASP A 145 -20.22 -7.81 -6.70
C ASP A 145 -19.89 -6.33 -6.56
N VAL A 146 -18.65 -5.94 -6.87
CA VAL A 146 -18.24 -4.53 -6.85
C VAL A 146 -19.04 -3.74 -7.89
N LYS A 147 -19.16 -4.25 -9.12
CA LYS A 147 -19.99 -3.64 -10.17
C LYS A 147 -21.46 -3.52 -9.75
N LYS A 148 -21.99 -4.56 -9.08
CA LYS A 148 -23.38 -4.64 -8.66
C LYS A 148 -23.71 -3.68 -7.52
N TYR A 149 -22.90 -3.66 -6.46
CA TYR A 149 -23.21 -2.92 -5.23
C TYR A 149 -22.56 -1.52 -5.18
N LYS A 150 -21.58 -1.24 -6.04
CA LYS A 150 -20.91 0.07 -6.18
C LYS A 150 -20.81 0.47 -7.67
N PRO A 151 -21.95 0.68 -8.36
CA PRO A 151 -21.94 1.04 -9.79
C PRO A 151 -21.17 2.35 -10.02
N GLY A 152 -20.31 2.39 -11.03
CA GLY A 152 -19.46 3.55 -11.35
C GLY A 152 -18.11 3.57 -10.62
N TYR A 153 -17.90 2.71 -9.62
CA TYR A 153 -16.69 2.73 -8.79
C TYR A 153 -15.45 2.23 -9.53
N LEU A 154 -15.58 1.12 -10.27
CA LEU A 154 -14.49 0.56 -11.07
C LEU A 154 -14.15 1.47 -12.26
N GLU A 155 -15.14 2.12 -12.85
CA GLU A 155 -14.98 3.11 -13.92
C GLU A 155 -14.26 4.36 -13.41
N ALA A 156 -14.64 4.87 -12.24
CA ALA A 156 -13.92 5.95 -11.57
C ALA A 156 -12.47 5.55 -11.27
N MET A 157 -12.22 4.28 -10.92
CA MET A 157 -10.88 3.76 -10.69
C MET A 157 -10.01 3.75 -11.92
N LEU A 158 -10.55 3.22 -13.02
CA LEU A 158 -9.86 3.20 -14.29
C LEU A 158 -9.53 4.63 -14.75
N ASN A 159 -10.48 5.56 -14.64
CA ASN A 159 -10.28 6.96 -15.01
C ASN A 159 -9.24 7.65 -14.12
N TRP A 160 -9.27 7.42 -12.81
CA TRP A 160 -8.28 7.98 -11.90
C TRP A 160 -6.87 7.51 -12.28
N PHE A 161 -6.66 6.21 -12.48
CA PHE A 161 -5.34 5.68 -12.93
C PHE A 161 -4.95 6.14 -14.33
N ARG A 162 -5.91 6.42 -15.22
CA ARG A 162 -5.62 6.97 -16.55
C ARG A 162 -5.04 8.39 -16.47
N PHE A 163 -5.57 9.20 -15.56
CA PHE A 163 -5.37 10.65 -15.60
C PHE A 163 -4.49 11.21 -14.49
N TYR A 164 -4.21 10.48 -13.41
CA TYR A 164 -3.55 11.01 -12.20
C TYR A 164 -2.20 11.68 -12.44
N LYS A 165 -1.48 11.28 -13.49
CA LYS A 165 -0.17 11.83 -13.85
C LYS A 165 -0.22 13.03 -14.79
N ILE A 166 -1.37 13.36 -15.40
CA ILE A 166 -1.49 14.49 -16.33
C ILE A 166 -1.13 15.83 -15.68
N PRO A 167 -1.57 16.13 -14.44
CA PRO A 167 -1.15 17.35 -13.75
C PRO A 167 0.36 17.49 -13.56
N GLU A 168 1.10 16.37 -13.55
CA GLU A 168 2.57 16.36 -13.47
C GLU A 168 3.25 16.61 -14.83
N GLY A 169 2.47 16.92 -15.88
CA GLY A 169 2.97 17.11 -17.25
C GLY A 169 3.27 15.79 -17.98
N LYS A 170 2.87 14.64 -17.42
CA LYS A 170 3.00 13.33 -18.07
C LYS A 170 1.81 13.06 -18.97
N LEU A 171 1.99 12.13 -19.91
CA LEU A 171 0.89 11.64 -20.75
C LEU A 171 -0.10 10.82 -19.92
N GLU A 172 -1.33 10.71 -20.43
CA GLU A 172 -2.31 9.79 -19.86
C GLU A 172 -1.78 8.34 -19.92
N ASN A 173 -2.11 7.52 -18.94
CA ASN A 173 -1.76 6.11 -18.98
C ASN A 173 -2.68 5.42 -20.01
N GLN A 174 -2.15 5.18 -21.21
CA GLN A 174 -2.91 4.60 -22.33
C GLN A 174 -2.96 3.06 -22.28
N PHE A 175 -2.03 2.45 -21.55
CA PHE A 175 -1.84 1.00 -21.59
C PHE A 175 -2.40 0.34 -20.34
N PHE A 176 -3.47 -0.43 -20.53
CA PHE A 176 -3.97 -1.38 -19.55
C PHE A 176 -3.95 -2.76 -20.19
N ALA A 177 -3.42 -3.76 -19.49
CA ALA A 177 -3.54 -5.13 -20.00
C ALA A 177 -5.03 -5.54 -19.99
N PHE A 178 -5.37 -6.53 -20.80
CA PHE A 178 -6.75 -7.00 -20.96
C PHE A 178 -7.75 -5.87 -21.30
N ASN A 179 -7.31 -4.85 -22.04
CA ASN A 179 -8.16 -3.72 -22.43
C ASN A 179 -8.80 -2.96 -21.24
N GLY A 180 -8.11 -2.92 -20.09
CA GLY A 180 -8.63 -2.26 -18.88
C GLY A 180 -9.68 -3.07 -18.12
N GLU A 181 -9.89 -4.34 -18.47
CA GLU A 181 -10.80 -5.21 -17.73
C GLU A 181 -10.22 -5.61 -16.38
N PHE A 182 -11.01 -5.42 -15.33
CA PHE A 182 -10.74 -6.00 -14.02
C PHE A 182 -10.89 -7.52 -14.09
N LYS A 183 -9.89 -8.24 -13.56
CA LYS A 183 -9.94 -9.70 -13.45
C LYS A 183 -10.53 -10.10 -12.09
N ASN A 184 -11.20 -11.24 -12.10
CA ASN A 184 -11.90 -11.80 -10.93
C ASN A 184 -10.94 -12.21 -9.80
N LYS A 185 -11.53 -12.53 -8.65
CA LYS A 185 -10.80 -13.02 -7.47
C LYS A 185 -9.87 -14.19 -7.79
N ALA A 186 -10.35 -15.17 -8.56
CA ALA A 186 -9.55 -16.35 -8.89
C ALA A 186 -8.26 -16.01 -9.65
N PHE A 187 -8.32 -15.04 -10.57
CA PHE A 187 -7.12 -14.54 -11.26
C PHE A 187 -6.21 -13.76 -10.31
N ALA A 188 -6.78 -12.88 -9.49
CA ALA A 188 -6.04 -12.09 -8.50
C ALA A 188 -5.25 -12.99 -7.54
N LEU A 189 -5.86 -14.07 -7.04
CA LEU A 189 -5.19 -15.04 -6.16
C LEU A 189 -3.99 -15.72 -6.83
N LYS A 190 -4.05 -15.97 -8.14
CA LYS A 190 -2.91 -16.52 -8.89
C LYS A 190 -1.75 -15.53 -8.95
N VAL A 191 -2.05 -14.26 -9.23
CA VAL A 191 -1.03 -13.19 -9.25
C VAL A 191 -0.41 -13.02 -7.86
N ILE A 192 -1.22 -12.89 -6.81
CA ILE A 192 -0.76 -12.77 -5.42
C ILE A 192 0.15 -13.94 -5.04
N LYS A 193 -0.28 -15.17 -5.34
CA LYS A 193 0.52 -16.37 -5.06
C LYS A 193 1.86 -16.32 -5.78
N SER A 194 1.87 -15.96 -7.07
CA SER A 194 3.11 -15.84 -7.84
C SER A 194 4.05 -14.80 -7.25
N THR A 195 3.56 -13.60 -6.92
CA THR A 195 4.37 -12.53 -6.32
C THR A 195 4.90 -12.91 -4.93
N TYR A 196 4.11 -13.67 -4.16
CA TYR A 196 4.52 -14.17 -2.86
C TYR A 196 5.65 -15.19 -2.97
N GLU A 197 5.60 -16.11 -3.93
CA GLU A 197 6.69 -17.08 -4.13
C GLU A 197 8.01 -16.39 -4.53
N TYR A 198 7.96 -15.34 -5.37
CA TYR A 198 9.16 -14.53 -5.67
C TYR A 198 9.72 -13.84 -4.42
N CYS A 199 8.86 -13.18 -3.64
CA CYS A 199 9.25 -12.52 -2.38
C CYS A 199 9.86 -13.51 -1.39
N LYS A 200 9.23 -14.68 -1.23
CA LYS A 200 9.71 -15.74 -0.36
C LYS A 200 11.07 -16.27 -0.81
N ALA A 201 11.25 -16.53 -2.11
CA ALA A 201 12.52 -16.99 -2.66
C ALA A 201 13.63 -15.96 -2.36
N TRP A 202 13.40 -14.68 -2.66
CA TRP A 202 14.36 -13.60 -2.39
C TRP A 202 14.68 -13.42 -0.92
N LEU A 203 13.70 -13.59 -0.03
CA LEU A 203 13.93 -13.50 1.41
C LEU A 203 14.80 -14.65 1.94
N THR A 204 14.73 -15.84 1.31
CA THR A 204 15.44 -17.04 1.77
C THR A 204 16.78 -17.28 1.07
N GLU A 205 16.93 -16.79 -0.16
CA GLU A 205 18.12 -17.01 -0.98
C GLU A 205 19.06 -15.80 -0.89
N LYS A 206 20.38 -16.05 -0.87
CA LYS A 206 21.39 -15.00 -1.09
C LYS A 206 21.44 -14.63 -2.58
N CYS A 207 20.34 -14.16 -3.12
CA CYS A 207 20.35 -13.52 -4.42
C CYS A 207 20.88 -12.09 -4.28
N ASP A 208 21.53 -11.56 -5.32
CA ASP A 208 21.66 -10.12 -5.50
C ASP A 208 20.23 -9.58 -5.66
N GLY A 209 19.54 -9.31 -4.54
CA GLY A 209 18.14 -8.90 -4.45
C GLY A 209 17.87 -7.50 -5.02
N GLY A 210 18.69 -7.06 -5.98
CA GLY A 210 18.72 -5.70 -6.49
C GLY A 210 18.97 -4.69 -5.39
N ALA A 211 18.28 -3.56 -5.49
CA ALA A 211 18.33 -2.49 -4.49
C ALA A 211 17.45 -2.74 -3.25
N ILE A 212 16.70 -3.85 -3.19
CA ILE A 212 15.74 -4.11 -2.11
C ILE A 212 16.47 -4.51 -0.83
N ASN A 213 16.08 -3.88 0.28
CA ASN A 213 16.53 -4.18 1.61
C ASN A 213 15.63 -5.25 2.25
N TRP A 214 16.22 -6.42 2.52
CA TRP A 214 15.53 -7.59 3.08
C TRP A 214 15.71 -7.75 4.59
N THR A 215 16.30 -6.76 5.27
CA THR A 215 16.51 -6.81 6.72
C THR A 215 15.19 -7.05 7.44
N ASN A 216 15.13 -8.10 8.24
CA ASN A 216 13.92 -8.47 8.96
C ASN A 216 14.23 -9.01 10.37
N VAL A 217 13.25 -8.94 11.25
CA VAL A 217 13.37 -9.35 12.67
C VAL A 217 12.67 -10.67 12.99
N GLN A 218 11.89 -11.24 12.06
CA GLN A 218 10.98 -12.36 12.36
C GLN A 218 11.29 -13.66 11.64
N VAL A 219 11.98 -13.61 10.49
CA VAL A 219 12.25 -14.82 9.69
C VAL A 219 13.62 -15.35 10.07
N CYS A 220 13.69 -16.16 11.12
CA CYS A 220 14.97 -16.62 11.69
C CYS A 220 15.87 -17.36 10.68
N ASP A 221 15.28 -18.05 9.71
CA ASP A 221 16.01 -18.81 8.68
C ASP A 221 16.48 -17.94 7.50
N SER A 222 16.10 -16.65 7.46
CA SER A 222 16.52 -15.72 6.42
C SER A 222 17.97 -15.27 6.66
N PRO A 223 18.83 -15.22 5.62
CA PRO A 223 20.17 -14.68 5.73
C PRO A 223 20.21 -13.19 6.08
N PHE A 224 19.09 -12.48 5.93
CA PHE A 224 18.90 -11.06 6.24
C PHE A 224 18.29 -10.81 7.64
N HIS A 225 18.16 -11.85 8.45
CA HIS A 225 17.62 -11.73 9.80
C HIS A 225 18.55 -10.88 10.69
N CYS A 226 17.96 -9.96 11.46
CA CYS A 226 18.64 -9.16 12.49
C CYS A 226 17.93 -9.30 13.83
N SER A 227 18.66 -9.05 14.92
CA SER A 227 18.12 -9.00 16.29
C SER A 227 17.21 -7.78 16.50
N GLN A 228 16.39 -7.84 17.56
CA GLN A 228 15.56 -6.69 17.94
C GLN A 228 16.42 -5.47 18.33
N GLU A 229 17.57 -5.69 18.95
CA GLU A 229 18.52 -4.65 19.34
C GLU A 229 19.16 -3.96 18.12
N GLU A 230 19.53 -4.73 17.10
CA GLU A 230 20.03 -4.20 15.82
C GLU A 230 18.93 -3.39 15.12
N ALA A 231 17.70 -3.89 15.08
CA ALA A 231 16.57 -3.17 14.51
C ALA A 231 16.29 -1.85 15.24
N ARG A 232 16.34 -1.82 16.58
CA ARG A 232 16.21 -0.58 17.35
C ARG A 232 17.32 0.42 17.03
N SER A 233 18.56 -0.06 16.95
CA SER A 233 19.71 0.78 16.59
C SER A 233 19.55 1.40 15.18
N LEU A 234 18.99 0.63 14.24
CA LEU A 234 18.69 1.13 12.89
C LEU A 234 17.65 2.26 12.93
N VAL A 235 16.55 2.10 13.67
CA VAL A 235 15.53 3.15 13.84
C VAL A 235 16.13 4.42 14.48
N GLU A 236 16.93 4.26 15.53
CA GLU A 236 17.57 5.38 16.25
C GLU A 236 18.61 6.13 15.40
N SER A 237 19.23 5.45 14.43
CA SER A 237 20.24 6.04 13.54
C SER A 237 19.66 6.93 12.43
N VAL A 238 18.35 6.86 12.18
CA VAL A 238 17.71 7.63 11.11
C VAL A 238 17.82 9.13 11.40
N PRO A 239 18.32 9.95 10.47
CA PRO A 239 18.48 11.38 10.69
C PRO A 239 17.15 12.07 11.01
N PHE A 240 17.11 12.80 12.12
CA PHE A 240 15.95 13.62 12.48
C PHE A 240 15.99 14.95 11.73
N SER A 241 14.95 15.25 10.94
CA SER A 241 14.79 16.52 10.23
C SER A 241 13.55 17.26 10.72
N LEU A 242 13.73 18.55 11.02
CA LEU A 242 12.66 19.48 11.43
C LEU A 242 12.17 20.37 10.27
N ASN A 243 12.69 20.18 9.06
CA ASN A 243 12.32 21.02 7.92
C ASN A 243 10.92 20.66 7.44
N LYS A 244 9.96 21.54 7.73
CA LYS A 244 8.57 21.38 7.28
C LYS A 244 8.50 21.61 5.77
N GLY A 245 8.01 20.61 5.02
CA GLY A 245 7.64 20.77 3.63
C GLY A 245 6.38 21.64 3.49
N SER A 246 6.26 22.36 2.38
CA SER A 246 5.02 23.06 2.02
C SER A 246 4.00 22.07 1.47
N ASN A 247 2.74 22.17 1.88
CA ASN A 247 1.64 21.35 1.38
C ASN A 247 0.70 22.11 0.43
N GLU A 248 1.07 23.29 -0.07
CA GLU A 248 0.19 24.16 -0.87
C GLU A 248 -0.42 23.49 -2.11
N GLU A 249 0.25 22.48 -2.68
CA GLU A 249 -0.22 21.69 -3.82
C GLU A 249 -1.48 20.84 -3.48
N ASP A 250 -1.72 20.53 -2.21
CA ASP A 250 -2.85 19.68 -1.78
C ASP A 250 -4.23 20.37 -1.93
N GLN A 251 -4.28 21.68 -2.14
CA GLN A 251 -5.52 22.46 -2.33
C GLN A 251 -5.87 22.74 -3.79
N VAL A 252 -4.97 22.46 -4.73
CA VAL A 252 -5.17 22.79 -6.15
C VAL A 252 -6.06 21.76 -6.84
N TRP A 253 -7.03 22.23 -7.62
CA TRP A 253 -7.93 21.38 -8.42
C TRP A 253 -7.60 21.48 -9.91
N HIS A 254 -7.45 20.33 -10.55
CA HIS A 254 -7.24 20.20 -11.99
C HIS A 254 -8.54 19.76 -12.67
N PHE A 255 -8.93 20.50 -13.70
CA PHE A 255 -10.09 20.22 -14.53
C PHE A 255 -9.58 19.75 -15.90
N LEU A 256 -9.65 18.45 -16.13
CA LEU A 256 -9.30 17.88 -17.43
C LEU A 256 -10.51 18.07 -18.35
N GLY A 257 -10.31 18.75 -19.48
CA GLY A 257 -11.36 18.96 -20.47
C GLY A 257 -11.95 17.62 -20.93
N LYS A 258 -13.27 17.60 -21.19
CA LYS A 258 -13.94 16.44 -21.78
C LYS A 258 -13.65 16.33 -23.27
#